data_AF-A0A7V0WMA0-F1
#
_entry.id   AF-A0A7V0WMA0-F1
#
_cell.length_a   1.000
_cell.length_b   1.000
_cell.length_c   1.000
_cell.angle_alpha   90.00
_cell.angle_beta   90.00
_cell.angle_gamma   90.00
#
_symmetry.space_group_name_H-M   'P 1'
#
loop_
_entity.id
_entity.type
_entity.pdbx_description
1 polymer ?
#
loop_
_entity_poly.entity_id
_entity_poly.type
_entity_poly.pdbx_seq_one_letter_code
_entity_poly.pdbx_strand_id
1 'polypeptide(L)' 'MEQIAFIVVALILYFGTDWILGRIEVALGRRLEHRTIVFFFMLLVFALIAFELIKRFVPE' A
#
# COMPACT_ATOMS: atom_id res chain seq x y z
N MET A 1 -11.93 -15.95 10.28
CA MET A 1 -12.37 -14.55 10.06
C MET A 1 -11.18 -13.61 9.88
N GLU A 2 -10.14 -13.70 10.73
CA GLU A 2 -8.93 -12.84 10.65
C GLU A 2 -8.12 -12.95 9.35
N GLN A 3 -7.90 -14.16 8.82
CA GLN A 3 -7.14 -14.35 7.57
C GLN A 3 -7.80 -13.64 6.37
N ILE A 4 -9.13 -13.64 6.31
CA ILE A 4 -9.89 -12.94 5.27
C ILE A 4 -9.67 -11.43 5.41
N ALA A 5 -9.70 -10.90 6.65
CA ALA A 5 -9.42 -9.49 6.90
C ALA A 5 -8.00 -9.11 6.45
N PHE A 6 -6.99 -9.94 6.74
CA PHE A 6 -5.62 -9.70 6.26
C PHE A 6 -5.50 -9.71 4.74
N ILE A 7 -6.19 -10.62 4.05
CA ILE A 7 -6.23 -10.64 2.58
C ILE A 7 -6.91 -9.38 2.04
N VAL A 8 -8.01 -8.95 2.64
CA VAL A 8 -8.72 -7.72 2.24
C VAL A 8 -7.83 -6.50 2.46
N VAL A 9 -7.13 -6.39 3.59
CA VAL A 9 -6.17 -5.31 3.86
C VAL A 9 -5.03 -5.34 2.84
N ALA A 10 -4.49 -6.51 2.51
CA ALA A 10 -3.46 -6.65 1.49
C ALA A 10 -3.94 -6.19 0.11
N LEU A 11 -5.17 -6.53 -0.28
CA LEU A 11 -5.78 -6.05 -1.53
C LEU A 11 -5.93 -4.53 -1.53
N ILE A 12 -6.48 -3.96 -0.45
CA ILE A 12 -6.64 -2.50 -0.30
C ILE A 12 -5.28 -1.80 -0.41
N LEU A 13 -4.25 -2.33 0.25
CA LEU A 13 -2.90 -1.79 0.18
C LEU A 13 -2.33 -1.88 -1.23
N TYR A 14 -2.49 -3.01 -1.91
CA TYR A 14 -2.00 -3.22 -3.27
C TYR A 14 -2.64 -2.20 -4.24
N PHE A 15 -3.97 -2.16 -4.29
CA PHE A 15 -4.70 -1.25 -5.18
C PHE A 15 -4.51 0.21 -4.78
N GLY A 16 -4.48 0.51 -3.48
CA GLY A 16 -4.22 1.86 -2.97
C GLY A 16 -2.84 2.36 -3.34
N THR A 17 -1.81 1.50 -3.21
CA THR A 17 -0.44 1.84 -3.61
C THR A 17 -0.35 2.10 -5.11
N ASP A 18 -0.95 1.23 -5.92
CA ASP A 18 -0.93 1.36 -7.38
C ASP A 18 -1.61 2.65 -7.83
N TRP A 19 -2.76 2.97 -7.23
CA TRP A 19 -3.49 4.21 -7.50
C TRP A 19 -2.70 5.45 -7.10
N ILE A 20 -2.11 5.48 -5.91
CA ILE A 20 -1.29 6.61 -5.45
C ILE A 20 -0.09 6.80 -6.38
N LEU A 21 0.60 5.71 -6.74
CA LEU A 21 1.73 5.76 -7.65
C LEU A 21 1.33 6.29 -9.03
N GLY A 22 0.20 5.82 -9.56
CA GLY A 22 -0.35 6.33 -10.82
C GLY A 22 -0.69 7.82 -10.76
N ARG A 23 -1.24 8.29 -9.63
CA ARG A 23 -1.52 9.73 -9.42
C ARG A 23 -0.25 10.56 -9.36
N ILE A 24 0.82 10.03 -8.77
CA ILE A 24 2.15 10.66 -8.74
C ILE A 24 2.73 10.72 -10.15
N GLU A 25 2.64 9.64 -10.94
CA GLU A 25 3.11 9.60 -12.33
C GLU A 25 2.37 10.62 -13.23
N VAL A 26 1.05 10.74 -13.04
CA VAL A 26 0.25 11.77 -13.73
C VAL A 26 0.67 13.18 -13.32
N ALA A 27 0.88 13.43 -12.02
CA ALA A 27 1.34 14.73 -11.53
C ALA A 27 2.75 15.10 -12.02
N LEU A 28 3.63 14.10 -12.19
CA LEU A 28 4.97 14.27 -12.74
C LEU A 28 4.99 14.44 -14.27
N GLY A 29 3.90 14.11 -14.96
CA GLY A 29 3.83 14.12 -16.43
C GLY A 29 4.73 13.08 -17.10
N ARG A 30 5.29 12.14 -16.33
CA ARG A 30 6.16 11.06 -16.80
C ARG A 30 5.94 9.81 -15.96
N ARG A 31 6.12 8.64 -16.59
CA ARG A 31 6.19 7.37 -15.87
C ARG A 31 7.52 7.25 -15.15
N LEU A 32 7.52 6.62 -13.99
CA LEU A 32 8.75 6.34 -13.25
C LEU A 32 9.52 5.22 -13.95
N GLU A 33 10.80 5.42 -14.25
CA GLU A 33 11.65 4.41 -14.89
C GLU A 33 11.77 3.14 -14.03
N HIS A 34 11.79 3.31 -12.71
CA HIS A 34 11.84 2.23 -11.73
C HIS A 34 10.52 2.06 -10.98
N ARG A 35 9.39 2.22 -11.67
CA ARG A 35 8.04 2.12 -11.10
C ARG A 35 7.85 0.87 -10.23
N THR A 36 8.36 -0.29 -10.65
CA THR A 36 8.24 -1.54 -9.88
C THR A 36 8.94 -1.47 -8.53
N ILE A 37 10.14 -0.88 -8.47
CA ILE A 37 10.89 -0.72 -7.21
C ILE A 37 10.16 0.27 -6.30
N VAL A 38 9.68 1.37 -6.86
CA VAL A 38 8.93 2.39 -6.11
C VAL A 38 7.62 1.81 -5.57
N PHE A 39 6.89 1.05 -6.39
CA PHE A 39 5.67 0.35 -5.99
C PHE A 39 5.94 -0.58 -4.81
N PHE A 40 6.98 -1.41 -4.91
CA PHE A 40 7.31 -2.38 -3.87
C PHE A 40 7.69 -1.68 -2.55
N PHE A 41 8.48 -0.62 -2.64
CA PHE A 41 8.87 0.17 -1.47
C PHE A 41 7.67 0.86 -0.81
N MET A 42 6.79 1.49 -1.61
CA MET A 42 5.58 2.11 -1.10
C MET A 42 4.62 1.09 -0.47
N LEU A 43 4.45 -0.06 -1.12
CA LEU A 43 3.59 -1.13 -0.61
C LEU A 43 4.11 -1.65 0.73
N LEU A 44 5.44 -1.83 0.86
CA LEU A 44 6.07 -2.23 2.11
C LEU A 44 5.84 -1.19 3.21
N VAL A 45 6.08 0.09 2.92
CA VAL A 45 5.89 1.18 3.90
C VAL A 45 4.43 1.26 4.35
N PHE A 46 3.47 1.21 3.42
CA PHE A 46 2.05 1.23 3.77
C PHE A 46 1.60 -0.03 4.50
N ALA A 47 2.14 -1.20 4.16
CA ALA A 47 1.89 -2.41 4.92
C ALA A 47 2.35 -2.26 6.37
N LEU A 48 3.60 -1.83 6.60
CA LEU A 48 4.12 -1.61 7.96
C LEU A 48 3.24 -0.63 8.76
N ILE A 49 2.85 0.48 8.13
CA ILE A 49 1.95 1.46 8.75
C ILE A 49 0.59 0.83 9.06
N ALA A 50 -0.01 0.10 8.12
CA ALA A 50 -1.32 -0.51 8.31
C ALA A 50 -1.31 -1.55 9.43
N PHE A 51 -0.31 -2.43 9.48
CA PHE A 51 -0.17 -3.41 10.57
C PHE A 51 0.07 -2.75 11.92
N GLU A 52 0.85 -1.67 11.98
CA GLU A 52 1.06 -0.90 13.21
C GLU A 52 -0.24 -0.24 13.67
N LEU A 53 -1.01 0.35 12.76
CA LEU A 53 -2.32 0.93 13.07
C LEU A 53 -3.30 -0.14 13.57
N ILE A 54 -3.34 -1.31 12.92
CA ILE A 54 -4.19 -2.42 13.36
C ILE A 54 -3.84 -2.82 14.80
N LYS A 55 -2.55 -3.01 15.12
CA LYS A 55 -2.11 -3.33 16.49
C LYS A 55 -2.50 -2.26 17.51
N ARG A 56 -2.45 -0.99 17.11
CA ARG A 56 -2.72 0.13 18.02
C ARG A 56 -4.21 0.36 18.27
N PHE A 57 -5.06 0.10 17.28
CA PHE A 57 -6.50 0.36 17.34
C PHE A 57 -7.35 -0.88 17.61
N VAL A 58 -6.80 -2.08 17.44
CA VAL A 58 -7.42 -3.34 17.85
C VAL A 58 -6.70 -3.80 19.12
N PRO A 59 -7.15 -3.38 20.32
CA PRO A 59 -6.66 -3.97 21.55
C PRO A 59 -7.12 -5.43 21.60
N GLU A 60 -6.22 -6.34 22.00
CA GLU A 60 -6.52 -7.77 22.21
C GLU A 60 -7.68 -8.00 23.19
#